data_AF-A0A7C0Z1E1-F1
#
_entry.id   AF-A0A7C0Z1E1-F1
#
_cell.length_a   1.000
_cell.length_b   1.000
_cell.length_c   1.000
_cell.angle_alpha   90.00
_cell.angle_beta   90.00
_cell.angle_gamma   90.00
#
_symmetry.space_group_name_H-M   'P 1'
#
loop_
_entity.id
_entity.type
_entity.pdbx_description
1 polymer ?
#
loop_
_entity_poly.entity_id
_entity_poly.type
_entity_poly.pdbx_seq_one_letter_code
_entity_poly.pdbx_strand_id
1 'polypeptide(L)' 'MFPLEVLILAELARQKGALRDKELYENIKKLASSFNEDISQGRFRKALMMLEIRGYIRVESIKKSSRIVYLVRDLNKEK' A
#
# COMPACT_ATOMS: atom_id res chain seq x y z
N MET A 1 -14.75 -9.14 -5.70
CA MET A 1 -13.53 -8.38 -6.05
C MET A 1 -12.66 -8.31 -4.80
N PHE A 2 -11.43 -8.82 -4.81
CA PHE A 2 -10.58 -8.82 -3.63
C PHE A 2 -10.12 -7.39 -3.25
N PRO A 3 -10.30 -6.95 -1.99
CA PRO A 3 -10.18 -5.55 -1.56
C PRO A 3 -8.71 -5.14 -1.31
N LEU A 4 -7.92 -5.11 -2.39
CA LEU A 4 -6.48 -4.87 -2.34
C LEU A 4 -6.12 -3.52 -1.69
N GLU A 5 -6.87 -2.46 -1.98
CA GLU A 5 -6.66 -1.13 -1.44
C GLU A 5 -6.78 -1.11 0.09
N VAL A 6 -7.79 -1.80 0.63
CA VAL A 6 -8.01 -1.91 2.09
C VAL A 6 -6.85 -2.68 2.73
N LEU A 7 -6.42 -3.77 2.10
CA LEU A 7 -5.32 -4.57 2.61
C LEU A 7 -4.00 -3.79 2.65
N ILE A 8 -3.74 -2.96 1.63
CA ILE A 8 -2.57 -2.06 1.59
C ILE A 8 -2.60 -1.08 2.76
N LEU A 9 -3.74 -0.43 3.01
CA LEU A 9 -3.87 0.52 4.12
C LEU A 9 -3.70 -0.16 5.48
N ALA A 10 -4.28 -1.35 5.65
CA ALA A 10 -4.15 -2.13 6.88
C ALA A 10 -2.70 -2.55 7.15
N GLU A 11 -1.97 -3.01 6.12
CA GLU A 11 -0.56 -3.38 6.25
C GLU A 11 0.32 -2.17 6.56
N LEU A 12 0.08 -1.02 5.90
CA LEU A 12 0.79 0.23 6.23
C LEU A 12 0.53 0.67 7.67
N ALA A 13 -0.73 0.62 8.13
CA ALA A 13 -1.09 0.96 9.51
C ALA A 13 -0.39 0.03 10.52
N ARG A 14 -0.36 -1.28 10.23
CA ARG A 14 0.35 -2.28 11.05
C ARG A 14 1.86 -2.01 11.13
N GLN A 15 2.44 -1.49 10.06
CA GLN A 15 3.87 -1.18 9.94
C GLN A 15 4.23 0.27 10.33
N LYS A 16 3.49 0.87 11.27
CA LYS A 16 3.72 2.23 11.77
C LYS A 16 3.62 3.34 10.70
N GLY A 17 2.92 3.07 9.60
CA GLY A 17 2.54 4.06 8.61
C GLY A 17 3.55 4.32 7.50
N ALA A 18 4.65 3.58 7.39
CA ALA A 18 5.59 3.74 6.27
C ALA A 18 6.31 2.42 5.94
N LEU A 19 6.42 2.10 4.65
CA LEU A 19 7.13 0.90 4.20
C LEU A 19 7.72 1.09 2.79
N ARG A 20 8.80 0.37 2.47
CA ARG A 20 9.32 0.37 1.10
C ARG A 20 8.33 -0.34 0.17
N ASP A 21 8.16 0.19 -1.03
CA ASP A 21 7.24 -0.35 -2.06
C ASP A 21 7.44 -1.85 -2.31
N LYS A 22 8.70 -2.32 -2.36
CA LYS A 22 9.03 -3.74 -2.50
C LYS A 22 8.59 -4.57 -1.29
N GLU A 23 8.86 -4.09 -0.08
CA GLU A 23 8.49 -4.80 1.16
C GLU A 23 6.96 -4.87 1.30
N LEU A 24 6.28 -3.78 0.98
CA LEU A 24 4.82 -3.70 0.95
C LEU A 24 4.24 -4.70 -0.05
N TYR A 25 4.77 -4.75 -1.27
CA TYR A 25 4.32 -5.72 -2.28
C TYR A 25 4.49 -7.17 -1.80
N GLU A 26 5.65 -7.53 -1.25
CA GLU A 26 5.90 -8.90 -0.76
C GLU A 26 4.96 -9.27 0.40
N ASN A 27 4.71 -8.36 1.34
CA ASN A 27 3.78 -8.59 2.44
C ASN A 27 2.35 -8.77 1.94
N ILE A 28 1.91 -7.89 1.03
CA ILE A 28 0.57 -7.95 0.44
C ILE A 28 0.38 -9.21 -0.39
N LYS A 29 1.38 -9.62 -1.17
CA LYS A 29 1.33 -10.86 -1.94
C LYS A 29 1.17 -12.08 -1.04
N LYS A 30 1.96 -12.16 0.05
CA LYS A 30 1.84 -13.24 1.04
C LYS A 30 0.46 -13.28 1.69
N LEU A 31 -0.05 -12.12 2.13
CA LEU A 31 -1.38 -12.02 2.73
C LEU A 31 -2.48 -12.43 1.74
N ALA A 32 -2.42 -11.97 0.50
CA ALA A 32 -3.38 -12.32 -0.54
C ALA A 32 -3.37 -13.80 -0.91
N SER A 33 -2.18 -14.44 -0.91
CA SER A 33 -2.06 -15.88 -1.15
C SER A 33 -2.80 -16.72 -0.10
N SER A 34 -2.89 -16.26 1.15
CA SER A 34 -3.72 -16.92 2.18
C SER A 34 -5.23 -16.89 1.87
N PHE A 35 -5.66 -16.03 0.94
CA PHE A 35 -7.03 -15.95 0.42
C PHE A 35 -7.16 -16.54 -1.00
N ASN A 36 -6.18 -17.32 -1.48
CA ASN A 36 -6.11 -17.86 -2.84
C ASN A 36 -6.10 -16.78 -3.94
N GLU A 37 -5.56 -15.60 -3.65
CA GLU A 37 -5.44 -14.49 -4.60
C GLU A 37 -3.98 -14.28 -5.02
N ASP A 38 -3.74 -14.18 -6.33
CA ASP A 38 -2.45 -13.79 -6.88
C ASP A 38 -2.47 -12.32 -7.29
N ILE A 39 -1.54 -11.55 -6.72
CA ILE A 39 -1.43 -10.11 -6.94
C ILE A 39 -0.22 -9.86 -7.83
N SER A 40 -0.47 -9.47 -9.08
CA SER A 40 0.57 -8.99 -9.97
C SER A 40 1.11 -7.63 -9.52
N GLN A 41 2.37 -7.33 -9.88
CA GLN A 41 2.94 -6.00 -9.63
C GLN A 41 2.12 -4.89 -10.30
N GLY A 42 1.53 -5.14 -11.48
CA GLY A 42 0.69 -4.16 -12.17
C GLY A 42 -0.57 -3.82 -11.39
N ARG A 43 -1.25 -4.84 -10.83
CA ARG A 43 -2.43 -4.66 -9.98
C ARG A 43 -2.09 -3.89 -8.71
N PHE A 44 -0.97 -4.23 -8.07
CA PHE A 44 -0.46 -3.53 -6.90
C PHE A 44 -0.14 -2.05 -7.18
N ARG A 45 0.59 -1.77 -8.27
CA ARG A 45 0.91 -0.38 -8.67
C ARG A 45 -0.35 0.44 -8.94
N LYS A 46 -1.35 -0.14 -9.62
CA LYS A 46 -2.64 0.51 -9.86
C LYS A 46 -3.37 0.83 -8.55
N ALA A 47 -3.35 -0.08 -7.59
CA ALA A 47 -3.94 0.15 -6.26
C ALA A 47 -3.21 1.28 -5.51
N LEU A 48 -1.87 1.32 -5.52
CA LEU A 48 -1.11 2.44 -4.94
C LEU A 48 -1.46 3.77 -5.61
N MET A 49 -1.51 3.83 -6.94
CA MET A 49 -1.92 5.04 -7.66
C MET A 49 -3.33 5.50 -7.24
N MET A 50 -4.29 4.58 -7.14
CA MET A 50 -5.65 4.90 -6.70
C MET A 50 -5.69 5.42 -5.26
N LEU A 51 -4.93 4.83 -4.35
CA LEU A 51 -4.85 5.28 -2.96
C LEU A 51 -4.17 6.65 -2.84
N GLU A 52 -3.15 6.92 -3.65
CA GLU A 52 -2.44 8.19 -3.67
C GLU A 52 -3.30 9.32 -4.25
N ILE A 53 -4.00 9.08 -5.36
CA ILE A 53 -4.97 10.02 -5.95
C ILE A 53 -6.08 10.37 -4.94
N ARG A 54 -6.51 9.39 -4.14
CA ARG A 54 -7.53 9.59 -3.09
C ARG A 54 -6.98 10.21 -1.81
N GLY A 55 -5.68 10.47 -1.71
CA GLY A 55 -5.06 11.09 -0.55
C GLY A 55 -4.88 10.19 0.67
N TYR A 56 -5.05 8.87 0.54
CA TYR A 56 -4.84 7.93 1.65
C TYR A 56 -3.37 7.59 1.88
N ILE A 57 -2.56 7.66 0.83
CA ILE A 57 -1.11 7.41 0.90
C ILE A 57 -0.34 8.49 0.16
N ARG A 58 0.96 8.57 0.45
CA ARG A 58 1.94 9.35 -0.30
C ARG A 58 3.07 8.43 -0.73
N VAL A 59 3.50 8.52 -1.98
CA VAL A 59 4.65 7.75 -2.50
C VAL A 59 5.82 8.69 -2.76
N GLU A 60 6.96 8.44 -2.12
CA GLU A 60 8.19 9.20 -2.35
C GLU A 60 9.27 8.32 -3.00
N SER A 61 10.03 8.91 -3.92
CA SER A 61 11.18 8.24 -4.53
C SER A 61 12.45 8.52 -3.71
N ILE A 62 13.18 7.47 -3.33
CA ILE A 62 14.46 7.58 -2.60
C ILE A 62 15.64 7.61 -3.58
N LYS A 63 15.61 6.70 -4.56
CA LYS A 63 16.63 6.50 -5.60
C LYS A 63 16.00 5.77 -6.78
N LYS A 64 16.71 5.64 -7.90
CA LYS A 64 16.22 4.94 -9.10
C LYS A 64 15.65 3.57 -8.71
N SER A 65 14.36 3.37 -8.96
CA SER A 65 13.59 2.15 -8.66
C SER A 65 13.36 1.82 -7.17
N SER A 66 13.54 2.77 -6.25
CA SER A 66 13.22 2.59 -4.82
C SER A 66 12.30 3.69 -4.33
N ARG A 67 11.16 3.26 -3.76
CA ARG A 67 10.10 4.14 -3.29
C ARG A 67 9.70 3.78 -1.86
N ILE A 68 9.32 4.77 -1.06
CA ILE A 68 8.63 4.58 0.22
C ILE A 68 7.18 4.96 0.03
N VAL A 69 6.30 4.15 0.59
CA VAL A 69 4.87 4.41 0.68
C VAL A 69 4.55 4.79 2.12
N TYR A 70 3.94 5.94 2.31
CA TYR A 70 3.52 6.47 3.60
C TYR A 70 2.00 6.47 3.68
N LEU A 71 1.46 6.05 4.81
CA LEU A 71 0.06 6.27 5.16
C LEU A 71 -0.14 7.76 5.48
N VAL A 72 -1.10 8.41 4.83
CA VAL A 72 -1.51 9.76 5.20
C VAL A 72 -2.35 9.63 6.46
N ARG A 73 -1.88 10.27 7.54
CA ARG A 73 -2.43 10.11 8.90
C ARG A 73 -3.80 10.78 9.10
N ASP A 74 -4.36 11.43 8.07
CA ASP A 74 -5.61 12.19 8.14
C ASP A 74 -6.84 11.34 7.76
N LEU A 75 -7.00 10.19 8.40
CA LEU A 75 -8.27 9.45 8.32
C LEU A 75 -9.29 9.87 9.39
N ASN A 76 -8.89 10.65 10.42
CA ASN A 76 -9.76 11.23 11.46
C ASN A 76 -8.99 12.30 12.27
N LYS A 77 -8.66 13.45 11.66
CA LYS A 77 -8.39 14.67 12.44
C LYS A 77 -9.61 15.58 12.37
N GLU A 78 -10.74 15.09 12.87
CA GLU A 78 -11.66 15.99 13.53
C GLU A 78 -11.06 16.27 14.92
N LYS A 79 -10.74 17.55 15.15
CA LYS A 79 -10.41 18.07 16.47
C LYS A 79 -11.60 17.94 17.41
#